data_AF-A0A3N1VJF4-F1
#
_entry.id   AF-A0A3N1VJF4-F1
#
_cell.length_a   1.000
_cell.length_b   1.000
_cell.length_c   1.000
_cell.angle_alpha   90.00
_cell.angle_beta   90.00
_cell.angle_gamma   90.00
#
_symmetry.space_group_name_H-M   'P 1'
#
loop_
_entity.id
_entity.type
_entity.pdbx_description
1 polymer ?
#
loop_
_entity_poly.entity_id
_entity_poly.type
_entity_poly.pdbx_seq_one_letter_code
_entity_poly.pdbx_strand_id
1 'polypeptide(L)'
;MKSSSFAGIDAMVRDGKVVMSGDDTAVVSAVQDALKAGRSVTFYLSLDQAAAFKAWYWSPKRIRDRGMEPVSREERERISSELGVRDIGPAYSNRIDCECGAQYGAFEFIEQGIAEHGKESVDAVLALENTYVLRVNPVTPAVCSVCRTTVIIGHEYDMTGKYGCSRSEGTVII
;
A
#
# COMPACT_ATOMS: atom_id res chain seq x y z
N MET A 1 -18.87 4.34 22.49
CA MET A 1 -17.50 3.78 22.30
C MET A 1 -17.16 2.91 23.50
N LYS A 2 -16.51 1.75 23.29
CA LYS A 2 -16.11 0.83 24.37
C LYS A 2 -14.83 1.35 25.04
N SER A 3 -14.63 1.10 26.33
CA SER A 3 -13.41 1.50 27.08
C SER A 3 -12.12 0.98 26.44
N SER A 4 -12.15 -0.20 25.84
CA SER A 4 -11.05 -0.78 25.07
C SER A 4 -10.63 0.06 23.86
N SER A 5 -11.54 0.85 23.28
CA SER A 5 -11.25 1.75 22.16
C SER A 5 -10.34 2.90 22.57
N PHE A 6 -10.51 3.44 23.78
CA PHE A 6 -9.69 4.57 24.26
C PHE A 6 -8.29 4.13 24.67
N ALA A 7 -8.14 2.92 25.23
CA ALA A 7 -6.83 2.35 25.51
C ALA A 7 -6.00 2.14 24.22
N GLY A 8 -6.65 1.69 23.14
CA GLY A 8 -6.00 1.58 21.83
C GLY A 8 -5.58 2.94 21.27
N ILE A 9 -6.45 3.95 21.36
CA ILE A 9 -6.13 5.33 20.93
C ILE A 9 -4.96 5.91 21.76
N ASP A 10 -4.99 5.74 23.09
CA ASP A 10 -3.93 6.21 23.98
C ASP A 10 -2.57 5.55 23.65
N ALA A 11 -2.57 4.24 23.38
CA ALA A 11 -1.37 3.54 22.94
C ALA A 11 -0.82 4.11 21.62
N MET A 12 -1.69 4.33 20.62
CA MET A 12 -1.27 4.92 19.34
C MET A 12 -0.67 6.32 19.52
N VAL A 13 -1.31 7.18 20.32
CA VAL A 13 -0.83 8.54 20.57
C VAL A 13 0.49 8.53 21.34
N ARG A 14 0.63 7.66 22.34
CA ARG A 14 1.89 7.46 23.08
C ARG A 14 3.03 7.03 22.17
N ASP A 15 2.76 6.23 21.15
CA ASP A 15 3.73 5.79 20.15
C ASP A 15 4.01 6.86 19.06
N GLY A 16 3.58 8.10 19.29
CA GLY A 16 3.81 9.25 18.43
C GLY A 16 2.92 9.27 17.18
N LYS A 17 1.83 8.50 17.14
CA LYS A 17 0.87 8.52 16.04
C LYS A 17 -0.18 9.61 16.25
N VAL A 18 -0.71 10.13 15.15
CA VAL A 18 -1.86 11.03 15.17
C VAL A 18 -3.13 10.21 14.96
N VAL A 19 -4.13 10.42 15.81
CA VAL A 19 -5.49 9.92 15.61
C VAL A 19 -6.38 11.11 15.25
N MET A 20 -6.93 11.09 14.04
CA MET A 20 -7.84 12.10 13.53
C MET A 20 -9.24 11.51 13.42
N SER A 21 -10.22 12.14 14.07
CA SER A 21 -11.64 11.81 13.93
C SER A 21 -12.36 13.02 13.34
N GLY A 22 -13.04 12.82 12.22
CA GLY A 22 -13.76 13.84 11.48
C GLY A 22 -14.69 13.17 10.45
N ASP A 23 -15.44 13.98 9.71
CA ASP A 23 -16.20 13.47 8.57
C ASP A 23 -15.28 12.98 7.44
N ASP A 24 -15.82 12.19 6.54
CA ASP A 24 -15.05 11.57 5.45
C ASP A 24 -14.39 12.60 4.53
N THR A 25 -15.00 13.78 4.35
CA THR A 25 -14.45 14.84 3.48
C THR A 25 -13.19 15.44 4.09
N ALA A 26 -13.20 15.70 5.40
CA ALA A 26 -12.04 16.20 6.13
C ALA A 26 -10.89 15.18 6.10
N VAL A 27 -11.18 13.89 6.31
CA VAL A 27 -10.16 12.83 6.25
C VAL A 27 -9.57 12.70 4.85
N VAL A 28 -10.42 12.61 3.80
CA VAL A 28 -9.95 12.51 2.42
C VAL A 28 -9.14 13.73 2.01
N SER A 29 -9.53 14.94 2.44
CA SER A 29 -8.76 16.17 2.18
C SER A 29 -7.37 16.11 2.79
N ALA A 30 -7.22 15.60 4.02
CA ALA A 30 -5.91 15.43 4.65
C ALA A 30 -4.99 14.47 3.87
N VAL A 31 -5.55 13.39 3.32
CA VAL A 31 -4.80 12.46 2.44
C VAL A 31 -4.35 13.17 1.16
N GLN A 32 -5.26 13.91 0.51
CA GLN A 32 -4.95 14.66 -0.71
C GLN A 32 -3.87 15.72 -0.47
N ASP A 33 -3.92 16.42 0.66
CA ASP A 33 -2.93 17.44 1.02
C ASP A 33 -1.56 16.82 1.29
N ALA A 34 -1.49 15.68 1.99
CA ALA A 34 -0.24 14.94 2.17
C ALA A 34 0.37 14.53 0.82
N LEU A 35 -0.46 14.04 -0.09
CA LEU A 35 -0.05 13.66 -1.44
C LEU A 35 0.43 14.89 -2.24
N LYS A 36 -0.33 15.98 -2.29
CA LYS A 36 0.06 17.21 -3.02
C LYS A 36 1.33 17.84 -2.46
N ALA A 37 1.54 17.76 -1.15
CA ALA A 37 2.73 18.29 -0.49
C ALA A 37 3.95 17.34 -0.58
N GLY A 38 3.85 16.20 -1.27
CA GLY A 38 4.96 15.25 -1.41
C GLY A 38 5.36 14.57 -0.09
N ARG A 39 4.48 14.55 0.91
CA ARG A 39 4.79 14.00 2.24
C ARG A 39 4.67 12.48 2.23
N SER A 40 5.56 11.80 2.94
CA SER A 40 5.47 10.37 3.20
C SER A 40 4.69 10.11 4.49
N VAL A 41 3.48 9.54 4.38
CA VAL A 41 2.56 9.28 5.51
C VAL A 41 1.78 7.99 5.27
N THR A 42 1.47 7.26 6.34
CA THR A 42 0.53 6.13 6.30
C THR A 42 -0.79 6.52 6.95
N PHE A 43 -1.89 6.31 6.22
CA PHE A 43 -3.25 6.52 6.69
C PHE A 43 -3.96 5.19 6.90
N TYR A 44 -4.74 5.09 7.97
CA TYR A 44 -5.66 3.98 8.25
C TYR A 44 -7.06 4.50 8.01
N LEU A 45 -7.65 4.15 6.87
CA LEU A 45 -8.91 4.70 6.38
C LEU A 45 -10.05 3.70 6.55
N SER A 46 -11.27 4.18 6.73
CA SER A 46 -12.45 3.35 6.46
C SER A 46 -12.49 2.95 4.98
N LEU A 47 -13.25 1.90 4.65
CA LEU A 47 -13.39 1.47 3.25
C LEU A 47 -14.04 2.56 2.38
N ASP A 48 -14.98 3.32 2.93
CA ASP A 48 -15.65 4.43 2.22
C ASP A 48 -14.70 5.61 1.98
N GLN A 49 -13.89 5.97 2.96
CA GLN A 49 -12.85 7.00 2.81
C GLN A 49 -11.83 6.61 1.75
N ALA A 50 -11.39 5.34 1.76
CA ALA A 50 -10.49 4.82 0.75
C ALA A 50 -11.13 4.81 -0.63
N ALA A 51 -12.40 4.41 -0.75
CA ALA A 51 -13.13 4.43 -2.02
C ALA A 51 -13.24 5.86 -2.59
N ALA A 52 -13.61 6.84 -1.75
CA ALA A 52 -13.69 8.24 -2.13
C ALA A 52 -12.34 8.80 -2.60
N PHE A 53 -11.26 8.52 -1.86
CA PHE A 53 -9.91 8.91 -2.26
C PHE A 53 -9.49 8.26 -3.59
N LYS A 54 -9.71 6.94 -3.74
CA LYS A 54 -9.31 6.21 -4.95
C LYS A 54 -10.07 6.66 -6.19
N ALA A 55 -11.36 6.99 -6.07
CA ALA A 55 -12.15 7.53 -7.17
C ALA A 55 -11.58 8.87 -7.70
N TRP A 56 -11.01 9.68 -6.81
CA TRP A 56 -10.30 10.91 -7.17
C TRP A 56 -8.90 10.66 -7.73
N TYR A 57 -8.12 9.78 -7.09
CA TYR A 57 -6.70 9.56 -7.42
C TYR A 57 -6.50 8.75 -8.70
N TRP A 58 -7.22 7.63 -8.86
CA TRP A 58 -7.02 6.68 -9.96
C TRP A 58 -7.84 7.01 -11.20
N SER A 59 -7.39 8.01 -11.96
CA SER A 59 -7.94 8.26 -13.30
C SER A 59 -7.46 7.20 -14.30
N PRO A 60 -8.21 6.94 -15.39
CA PRO A 60 -7.75 6.05 -16.47
C PRO A 60 -6.39 6.45 -17.05
N LYS A 61 -6.09 7.76 -17.09
CA LYS A 61 -4.78 8.27 -17.50
C LYS A 61 -3.70 7.83 -16.51
N ARG A 62 -3.92 8.03 -15.20
CA ARG A 62 -2.95 7.64 -14.18
C ARG A 62 -2.71 6.13 -14.15
N ILE A 63 -3.76 5.31 -14.29
CA ILE A 63 -3.62 3.85 -14.35
C ILE A 63 -2.67 3.44 -15.48
N ARG A 64 -2.86 4.02 -16.69
CA ARG A 64 -1.98 3.77 -17.84
C ARG A 64 -0.55 4.29 -17.61
N ASP A 65 -0.43 5.54 -17.18
CA ASP A 65 0.88 6.20 -16.99
C ASP A 65 1.72 5.51 -15.90
N ARG A 66 1.07 4.85 -14.94
CA ARG A 66 1.72 4.07 -13.87
C ARG A 66 1.90 2.59 -14.20
N GLY A 67 1.38 2.12 -15.32
CA GLY A 67 1.43 0.70 -15.71
C GLY A 67 0.73 -0.21 -14.71
N MET A 68 -0.35 0.26 -14.08
CA MET A 68 -1.10 -0.52 -13.10
C MET A 68 -1.94 -1.57 -13.81
N GLU A 69 -1.68 -2.84 -13.53
CA GLU A 69 -2.37 -3.98 -14.13
C GLU A 69 -3.02 -4.85 -13.04
N PRO A 70 -4.14 -5.54 -13.33
CA PRO A 70 -4.70 -6.51 -12.41
C PRO A 70 -3.71 -7.64 -12.13
N VAL A 71 -3.52 -7.99 -10.85
CA VAL A 71 -2.79 -9.19 -10.46
C VAL A 71 -3.64 -10.41 -10.84
N SER A 72 -3.07 -11.29 -11.65
CA SER A 72 -3.81 -12.44 -12.17
C SER A 72 -4.29 -13.37 -11.05
N ARG A 73 -5.27 -14.21 -11.36
CA ARG A 73 -5.75 -15.20 -10.38
C ARG A 73 -4.62 -16.18 -10.03
N GLU A 74 -3.86 -16.62 -11.02
CA GLU A 74 -2.74 -17.55 -10.87
C GLU A 74 -1.65 -16.97 -9.96
N GLU A 75 -1.31 -15.69 -10.13
CA GLU A 75 -0.32 -15.02 -9.28
C GLU A 75 -0.83 -14.86 -7.84
N ARG A 76 -2.10 -14.53 -7.63
CA ARG A 76 -2.70 -14.46 -6.28
C ARG A 76 -2.72 -15.81 -5.58
N GLU A 77 -3.06 -16.87 -6.32
CA GLU A 77 -2.99 -18.24 -5.82
C GLU A 77 -1.55 -18.63 -5.48
N ARG A 78 -0.58 -18.25 -6.31
CA ARG A 78 0.86 -18.45 -6.06
C ARG A 78 1.35 -17.70 -4.82
N ILE A 79 0.96 -16.44 -4.64
CA ILE A 79 1.27 -15.65 -3.43
C ILE A 79 0.77 -16.36 -2.19
N SER A 80 -0.47 -16.82 -2.22
CA SER A 80 -1.09 -17.47 -1.05
C SER A 80 -0.45 -18.83 -0.75
N SER A 81 -0.17 -19.63 -1.79
CA SER A 81 0.34 -20.99 -1.62
C SER A 81 1.84 -21.05 -1.33
N GLU A 82 2.67 -20.26 -2.00
CA GLU A 82 4.12 -20.30 -1.86
C GLU A 82 4.62 -19.45 -0.70
N LEU A 83 4.04 -18.26 -0.48
CA LEU A 83 4.45 -17.37 0.62
C LEU A 83 3.66 -17.64 1.91
N GLY A 84 2.63 -18.48 1.84
CA GLY A 84 1.83 -18.93 2.97
C GLY A 84 0.99 -17.82 3.63
N VAL A 85 0.80 -16.68 2.96
CA VAL A 85 0.01 -15.55 3.47
C VAL A 85 -1.47 -15.73 3.18
N ARG A 86 -2.31 -14.96 3.88
CA ARG A 86 -3.73 -14.84 3.53
C ARG A 86 -3.91 -14.38 2.08
N ASP A 87 -5.03 -14.75 1.46
CA ASP A 87 -5.41 -14.24 0.15
C ASP A 87 -5.44 -12.71 0.16
N ILE A 88 -4.66 -12.11 -0.75
CA ILE A 88 -4.57 -10.66 -0.90
C ILE A 88 -5.82 -10.07 -1.57
N GLY A 89 -6.72 -10.91 -2.08
CA GLY A 89 -7.94 -10.52 -2.77
C GLY A 89 -7.64 -9.89 -4.14
N PRO A 90 -8.65 -9.31 -4.82
CA PRO A 90 -8.43 -8.58 -6.06
C PRO A 90 -7.39 -7.46 -5.87
N ALA A 91 -6.36 -7.45 -6.68
CA ALA A 91 -5.26 -6.51 -6.53
C ALA A 91 -4.82 -5.95 -7.88
N TYR A 92 -4.19 -4.77 -7.84
CA TYR A 92 -3.51 -4.15 -8.97
C TYR A 92 -2.07 -3.85 -8.57
N SER A 93 -1.16 -3.98 -9.52
CA SER A 93 0.26 -3.69 -9.30
C SER A 93 0.88 -3.29 -10.63
N ASN A 94 1.85 -2.37 -10.60
CA ASN A 94 2.75 -2.23 -11.73
C ASN A 94 3.81 -3.35 -11.73
N ARG A 95 4.52 -3.45 -12.85
CA ARG A 95 5.65 -4.36 -13.07
C ARG A 95 6.90 -3.54 -13.29
N ILE A 96 7.99 -3.96 -12.65
CA ILE A 96 9.28 -3.30 -12.75
C ILE A 96 10.30 -4.32 -13.24
N ASP A 97 10.84 -4.08 -14.42
CA ASP A 97 11.88 -4.95 -14.97
C ASP A 97 13.24 -4.57 -14.38
N CYS A 98 13.96 -5.59 -13.91
CA CYS A 98 15.34 -5.45 -13.47
C CYS A 98 16.29 -5.71 -14.66
N GLU A 99 17.46 -5.06 -14.66
CA GLU A 99 18.49 -5.28 -15.68
C GLU A 99 18.97 -6.74 -15.78
N CYS A 100 18.83 -7.54 -14.73
CA CYS A 100 19.15 -8.98 -14.75
C CYS A 100 18.09 -9.85 -15.46
N GLY A 101 17.01 -9.26 -15.97
CA GLY A 101 15.91 -9.93 -16.65
C GLY A 101 14.79 -10.44 -15.74
N ALA A 102 14.97 -10.37 -14.41
CA ALA A 102 13.89 -10.63 -13.46
C ALA A 102 12.89 -9.46 -13.40
N GLN A 103 11.66 -9.75 -13.02
CA GLN A 103 10.60 -8.75 -12.85
C GLN A 103 10.18 -8.67 -11.39
N TYR A 104 9.89 -7.46 -10.92
CA TYR A 104 9.35 -7.19 -9.60
C TYR A 104 7.87 -6.76 -9.73
N GLY A 105 6.99 -7.50 -9.06
CA GLY A 105 5.55 -7.30 -9.09
C GLY A 105 4.91 -7.51 -7.72
N ALA A 106 3.67 -8.00 -7.70
CA ALA A 106 2.93 -8.18 -6.46
C ALA A 106 3.50 -9.34 -5.63
N PHE A 107 3.94 -10.41 -6.28
CA PHE A 107 4.57 -11.53 -5.61
C PHE A 107 5.86 -11.11 -4.88
N GLU A 108 6.78 -10.47 -5.60
CA GLU A 108 8.07 -10.02 -5.06
C GLU A 108 7.87 -8.96 -3.98
N PHE A 109 6.84 -8.12 -4.11
CA PHE A 109 6.46 -7.15 -3.08
C PHE A 109 6.04 -7.81 -1.76
N ILE A 110 5.19 -8.84 -1.82
CA ILE A 110 4.80 -9.58 -0.61
C ILE A 110 5.99 -10.34 -0.04
N GLU A 111 6.79 -10.99 -0.88
CA GLU A 111 8.00 -11.70 -0.46
C GLU A 111 8.97 -10.78 0.27
N GLN A 112 9.24 -9.60 -0.30
CA GLN A 112 10.08 -8.58 0.34
C GLN A 112 9.47 -8.12 1.68
N GLY A 113 8.16 -7.88 1.73
CA GLY A 113 7.47 -7.50 2.97
C GLY A 113 7.61 -8.55 4.08
N ILE A 114 7.54 -9.84 3.74
CA ILE A 114 7.77 -10.94 4.70
C ILE A 114 9.22 -10.93 5.17
N ALA A 115 10.19 -10.76 4.27
CA ALA A 115 11.60 -10.73 4.62
C ALA A 115 11.97 -9.55 5.54
N GLU A 116 11.35 -8.37 5.32
CA GLU A 116 11.66 -7.14 6.07
C GLU A 116 10.90 -7.00 7.39
N HIS A 117 9.66 -7.49 7.45
CA HIS A 117 8.75 -7.22 8.58
C HIS A 117 8.23 -8.48 9.27
N GLY A 118 8.55 -9.65 8.75
CA GLY A 118 8.02 -10.91 9.21
C GLY A 118 6.61 -11.18 8.67
N LYS A 119 6.33 -12.46 8.45
CA LYS A 119 5.04 -12.95 7.95
C LYS A 119 3.85 -12.51 8.81
N GLU A 120 4.01 -12.52 10.13
CA GLU A 120 2.95 -12.15 11.08
C GLU A 120 2.47 -10.70 10.84
N SER A 121 3.40 -9.78 10.56
CA SER A 121 3.06 -8.39 10.26
C SER A 121 2.27 -8.26 8.95
N VAL A 122 2.68 -9.01 7.92
CA VAL A 122 1.97 -9.04 6.62
C VAL A 122 0.57 -9.61 6.80
N ASP A 123 0.43 -10.74 7.50
CA ASP A 123 -0.87 -11.36 7.78
C ASP A 123 -1.77 -10.46 8.63
N ALA A 124 -1.22 -9.74 9.61
CA ALA A 124 -1.99 -8.81 10.44
C ALA A 124 -2.60 -7.68 9.60
N VAL A 125 -1.85 -7.14 8.63
CA VAL A 125 -2.36 -6.15 7.68
C VAL A 125 -3.43 -6.75 6.77
N LEU A 126 -3.19 -7.95 6.23
CA LEU A 126 -4.16 -8.64 5.37
C LEU A 126 -5.43 -9.08 6.13
N ALA A 127 -5.35 -9.21 7.45
CA ALA A 127 -6.45 -9.55 8.33
C ALA A 127 -7.36 -8.37 8.68
N LEU A 128 -6.99 -7.13 8.34
CA LEU A 128 -7.86 -5.98 8.55
C LEU A 128 -9.13 -6.11 7.69
N GLU A 129 -10.29 -6.04 8.33
CA GLU A 129 -11.59 -6.21 7.67
C GLU A 129 -12.26 -4.88 7.33
N ASN A 130 -12.07 -3.87 8.20
CA ASN A 130 -12.77 -2.58 8.11
C ASN A 130 -11.81 -1.40 7.88
N THR A 131 -10.54 -1.69 7.60
CA THR A 131 -9.49 -0.68 7.48
C THR A 131 -8.69 -0.90 6.22
N TYR A 132 -8.61 0.14 5.40
CA TYR A 132 -7.69 0.21 4.29
C TYR A 132 -6.44 0.99 4.71
N VAL A 133 -5.28 0.38 4.57
CA VAL A 133 -4.00 1.02 4.87
C VAL A 133 -3.45 1.65 3.59
N LEU A 134 -3.40 2.99 3.55
CA LEU A 134 -2.86 3.75 2.44
C LEU A 134 -1.48 4.30 2.79
N ARG A 135 -0.47 3.94 1.99
CA ARG A 135 0.85 4.56 2.06
C ARG A 135 0.98 5.66 1.01
N VAL A 136 1.04 6.90 1.47
CA VAL A 136 1.30 8.07 0.62
C VAL A 136 2.81 8.26 0.49
N ASN A 137 3.31 8.40 -0.74
CA ASN A 137 4.72 8.59 -1.10
C ASN A 137 5.68 7.67 -0.32
N PRO A 138 5.48 6.33 -0.33
CA PRO A 138 6.36 5.44 0.41
C PRO A 138 7.78 5.46 -0.16
N VAL A 139 8.77 5.44 0.72
CA VAL A 139 10.21 5.42 0.37
C VAL A 139 10.75 3.97 0.31
N THR A 140 9.88 2.96 0.36
CA THR A 140 10.32 1.56 0.27
C THR A 140 10.89 1.28 -1.12
N PRO A 141 12.18 0.92 -1.24
CA PRO A 141 12.78 0.53 -2.51
C PRO A 141 12.27 -0.84 -2.95
N ALA A 142 12.09 -1.04 -4.25
CA ALA A 142 11.92 -2.38 -4.80
C ALA A 142 13.30 -3.06 -4.89
N VAL A 143 13.43 -4.25 -4.32
CA VAL A 143 14.68 -5.02 -4.34
C VAL A 143 14.48 -6.26 -5.21
N CYS A 144 15.29 -6.41 -6.26
CA CYS A 144 15.21 -7.59 -7.11
C CYS A 144 15.48 -8.86 -6.29
N SER A 145 14.56 -9.84 -6.33
CA SER A 145 14.69 -11.11 -5.61
C SER A 145 15.88 -11.95 -6.08
N VAL A 146 16.31 -11.78 -7.33
CA VAL A 146 17.41 -12.55 -7.96
C VAL A 146 18.78 -11.91 -7.73
N CYS A 147 19.00 -10.69 -8.25
CA CYS A 147 20.33 -10.05 -8.20
C CYS A 147 20.52 -9.11 -7.01
N ARG A 148 19.47 -8.88 -6.20
CA ARG A 148 19.47 -8.01 -5.00
C ARG A 148 19.74 -6.53 -5.27
N THR A 149 19.83 -6.11 -6.52
CA THR A 149 19.92 -4.70 -6.89
C THR A 149 18.63 -3.97 -6.53
N THR A 150 18.77 -2.78 -5.95
CA THR A 150 17.66 -1.85 -5.73
C THR A 150 17.24 -1.24 -7.05
N VAL A 151 15.95 -1.38 -7.38
CA VAL A 151 15.37 -0.74 -8.56
C VAL A 151 14.88 0.65 -8.17
N ILE A 152 15.35 1.68 -8.88
CA ILE A 152 15.11 3.10 -8.57
C ILE A 152 13.68 3.52 -8.97
N ILE A 153 12.98 2.69 -9.74
CA ILE A 153 11.59 2.92 -10.15
C ILE A 153 10.64 2.60 -8.99
N GLY A 154 9.69 3.50 -8.74
CA GLY A 154 8.69 3.31 -7.70
C GLY A 154 7.70 2.19 -8.03
N HIS A 155 7.61 1.19 -7.17
CA HIS A 155 6.52 0.21 -7.18
C HIS A 155 5.23 0.86 -6.68
N GLU A 156 4.12 0.61 -7.40
CA GLU A 156 2.77 1.02 -7.04
C GLU A 156 1.84 -0.21 -7.01
N TYR A 157 1.00 -0.27 -5.98
CA TYR A 157 0.13 -1.42 -5.69
C TYR A 157 -1.17 -0.98 -5.00
N ASP A 158 -2.26 -1.72 -5.25
CA ASP A 158 -3.56 -1.62 -4.56
C ASP A 158 -4.15 -3.03 -4.38
N MET A 159 -4.07 -3.57 -3.17
CA MET A 159 -4.81 -4.76 -2.72
C MET A 159 -6.19 -4.28 -2.29
N THR A 160 -7.18 -4.49 -3.16
CA THR A 160 -8.50 -3.86 -3.07
C THR A 160 -9.11 -4.08 -1.69
N GLY A 161 -9.36 -2.98 -0.97
CA GLY A 161 -10.00 -3.01 0.35
C GLY A 161 -9.08 -3.35 1.52
N LYS A 162 -7.77 -3.56 1.29
CA LYS A 162 -6.81 -3.91 2.35
C LYS A 162 -5.65 -2.92 2.46
N TYR A 163 -4.88 -2.78 1.39
CA TYR A 163 -3.58 -2.14 1.46
C TYR A 163 -3.17 -1.57 0.11
N GLY A 164 -2.65 -0.35 0.07
CA GLY A 164 -2.15 0.20 -1.18
C GLY A 164 -1.24 1.39 -0.98
N CYS A 165 -0.73 1.91 -2.08
CA CYS A 165 0.05 3.13 -2.07
C CYS A 165 -0.41 4.14 -3.12
N SER A 166 0.00 5.38 -2.92
CA SER A 166 -0.22 6.45 -3.87
C SER A 166 0.96 7.41 -3.86
N ARG A 167 1.37 7.84 -5.04
CA ARG A 167 2.54 8.71 -5.24
C ARG A 167 2.12 10.01 -5.91
N SER A 168 2.73 11.12 -5.49
CA SER A 168 2.58 12.41 -6.15
C SER A 168 2.99 12.29 -7.63
N GLU A 169 2.43 13.14 -8.48
CA GLU A 169 3.02 13.35 -9.81
C GLU A 169 4.42 13.92 -9.61
N GLY A 170 5.41 13.37 -10.31
CA GLY A 170 6.79 13.36 -9.84
C GLY A 170 7.36 14.74 -9.52
N THR A 171 8.15 14.80 -8.45
CA THR A 171 9.55 15.18 -8.67
C THR A 171 10.33 13.88 -8.59
N VAL A 172 10.88 13.42 -9.71
CA VAL A 172 11.90 12.38 -9.72
C VAL A 172 13.05 12.97 -8.91
N ILE A 173 13.32 12.44 -7.72
CA ILE A 173 14.58 12.72 -7.05
C ILE A 173 15.61 11.86 -7.80
N ILE A 174 16.35 12.52 -8.68
CA ILE A 174 17.54 11.98 -9.36
C ILE A 174 18.66 11.92 -8.33
#